data_AF-A0A963RUC7-F1
#
_entry.id   AF-A0A963RUC7-F1
#
_cell.length_a   1.000
_cell.length_b   1.000
_cell.length_c   1.000
_cell.angle_alpha   90.00
_cell.angle_beta   90.00
_cell.angle_gamma   90.00
#
_symmetry.space_group_name_H-M   'P 1'
#
loop_
_entity.id
_entity.type
_entity.pdbx_description
1 polymer ?
#
loop_
_entity_poly.entity_id
_entity_poly.type
_entity_poly.pdbx_seq_one_letter_code
_entity_poly.pdbx_strand_id
1 'polypeptide(L)'
;FYRDWLRVAIEEAYHFSLLHAHLQTLGHRYGDFPAHDGLWAMCEKTKDDIVARMALVPRTLEARGLDATPLIQNKLRAVGSADALAACDILDIILRDEIGHVAIGNHWYRWLCERDGLEPLAHYRLLARRHRAPTLKPPFNQAARVRAGFTKAELDALELAASPTDKLPIT
;
A
#
# COMPACT_ATOMS: atom_id res chain seq x y z
N PHE A 1 -6.15 -7.89 -16.45
CA PHE A 1 -4.81 -7.30 -16.29
C PHE A 1 -4.80 -5.88 -16.82
N TYR A 2 -4.73 -5.65 -18.14
CA TYR A 2 -4.62 -4.29 -18.68
C TYR A 2 -5.77 -3.35 -18.30
N ARG A 3 -7.02 -3.82 -18.33
CA ARG A 3 -8.17 -3.00 -17.89
C ARG A 3 -8.08 -2.62 -16.41
N ASP A 4 -7.58 -3.52 -15.57
CA ASP A 4 -7.41 -3.26 -14.14
C ASP A 4 -6.35 -2.17 -13.92
N TRP A 5 -5.20 -2.29 -14.58
CA TRP A 5 -4.12 -1.28 -14.46
C TRP A 5 -4.46 0.05 -15.12
N LEU A 6 -5.25 0.06 -16.20
CA LEU A 6 -5.79 1.29 -16.76
C LEU A 6 -6.74 1.98 -15.77
N ARG A 7 -7.57 1.20 -15.07
CA ARG A 7 -8.43 1.73 -14.00
C ARG A 7 -7.60 2.33 -12.86
N VAL A 8 -6.60 1.59 -12.35
CA VAL A 8 -5.70 2.09 -11.30
C VAL A 8 -5.04 3.40 -11.75
N ALA A 9 -4.50 3.46 -12.97
CA ALA A 9 -3.86 4.68 -13.48
C ALA A 9 -4.82 5.89 -13.56
N ILE A 10 -6.09 5.67 -13.92
CA ILE A 10 -7.11 6.73 -13.95
C ILE A 10 -7.42 7.21 -12.52
N GLU A 11 -7.59 6.27 -11.58
CA GLU A 11 -7.88 6.58 -10.19
C GLU A 11 -6.71 7.33 -9.54
N GLU A 12 -5.46 6.93 -9.79
CA GLU A 12 -4.24 7.61 -9.31
C GLU A 12 -4.09 9.03 -9.86
N ALA A 13 -4.39 9.24 -11.15
CA ALA A 13 -4.40 10.58 -11.74
C ALA A 13 -5.47 11.48 -11.10
N TYR A 14 -6.62 10.91 -10.74
CA TYR A 14 -7.67 11.61 -10.02
C TYR A 14 -7.26 11.93 -8.57
N HIS A 15 -6.65 10.97 -7.85
CA HIS A 15 -6.14 11.17 -6.50
C HIS A 15 -5.10 12.29 -6.46
N PHE A 16 -4.16 12.29 -7.40
CA PHE A 16 -3.20 13.39 -7.57
C PHE A 16 -3.91 14.73 -7.77
N SER A 17 -4.92 14.77 -8.64
CA SER A 17 -5.65 16.02 -8.93
C SER A 17 -6.35 16.58 -7.69
N LEU A 18 -6.97 15.73 -6.88
CA LEU A 18 -7.60 16.12 -5.61
C LEU A 18 -6.58 16.69 -4.62
N LEU A 19 -5.48 15.97 -4.39
CA LEU A 19 -4.44 16.38 -3.46
C LEU A 19 -3.74 17.66 -3.92
N HIS A 20 -3.43 17.78 -5.21
CA HIS A 20 -2.80 18.96 -5.77
C HIS A 20 -3.68 20.19 -5.66
N ALA A 21 -4.97 20.07 -6.00
CA ALA A 21 -5.92 21.17 -5.85
C ALA A 21 -6.04 21.62 -4.38
N HIS A 22 -6.09 20.68 -3.44
CA HIS A 22 -6.12 21.00 -2.02
C HIS A 22 -4.83 21.70 -1.55
N LEU A 23 -3.65 21.22 -1.95
CA LEU A 23 -2.38 21.90 -1.66
C LEU A 23 -2.36 23.34 -2.18
N GLN A 24 -2.93 23.60 -3.36
CA GLN A 24 -3.01 24.95 -3.92
C GLN A 24 -3.87 25.89 -3.05
N THR A 25 -4.93 25.39 -2.40
CA THR A 25 -5.71 26.21 -1.46
C THR A 25 -4.91 26.60 -0.21
N LEU A 26 -3.84 25.86 0.10
CA LEU A 26 -2.91 26.13 1.19
C LEU A 26 -1.71 26.98 0.76
N GLY A 27 -1.67 27.43 -0.50
CA GLY A 27 -0.55 28.20 -1.05
C GLY A 27 0.66 27.35 -1.46
N HIS A 28 0.48 26.03 -1.60
CA HIS A 28 1.53 25.07 -1.95
C HIS A 28 1.25 24.34 -3.26
N ARG A 29 2.28 23.70 -3.83
CA ARG A 29 2.21 22.90 -5.04
C ARG A 29 2.97 21.59 -4.87
N TYR A 30 2.73 20.65 -5.78
CA TYR A 30 3.50 19.42 -5.84
C TYR A 30 4.99 19.75 -6.03
N GLY A 31 5.85 19.19 -5.18
CA GLY A 31 7.28 19.47 -5.15
C GLY A 31 7.74 20.43 -4.06
N ASP A 32 6.82 21.15 -3.40
CA ASP A 32 7.19 22.08 -2.31
C ASP A 32 7.63 21.35 -1.03
N PHE A 33 7.16 20.11 -0.83
CA PHE A 33 7.49 19.28 0.32
C PHE A 33 8.30 18.05 -0.09
N PRO A 34 9.25 17.58 0.75
CA PRO A 34 9.98 16.37 0.47
C PRO A 34 9.04 15.15 0.44
N ALA A 35 9.24 14.29 -0.55
CA ALA A 35 8.58 13.00 -0.66
C ALA A 35 9.61 11.87 -0.73
N HIS A 36 9.23 10.68 -0.29
CA HIS A 36 10.06 9.48 -0.48
C HIS A 36 9.73 8.79 -1.82
N ASP A 37 10.72 8.16 -2.43
CA ASP A 37 10.59 7.44 -3.71
C ASP A 37 10.39 5.93 -3.54
N GLY A 38 10.03 5.46 -2.34
CA GLY A 38 10.02 4.04 -1.99
C GLY A 38 9.20 3.13 -2.92
N LEU A 39 8.06 3.61 -3.43
CA LEU A 39 7.27 2.90 -4.45
C LEU A 39 8.05 2.77 -5.76
N TRP A 40 8.62 3.87 -6.25
CA TRP A 40 9.43 3.89 -7.46
C TRP A 40 10.67 3.00 -7.35
N ALA A 41 11.38 3.08 -6.22
CA ALA A 41 12.54 2.24 -5.95
C ALA A 41 12.20 0.74 -5.95
N MET A 42 11.03 0.35 -5.43
CA MET A 42 10.57 -1.04 -5.49
C MET A 42 10.15 -1.44 -6.91
N CYS A 43 9.53 -0.54 -7.66
CA CYS A 43 9.25 -0.74 -9.06
C CYS A 43 10.54 -1.08 -9.83
N GLU A 44 11.58 -0.25 -9.72
CA GLU A 44 12.88 -0.49 -10.37
C GLU A 44 13.49 -1.85 -9.97
N LYS A 45 13.46 -2.19 -8.68
CA LYS A 45 13.97 -3.49 -8.18
C LYS A 45 13.24 -4.72 -8.71
N THR A 46 12.00 -4.57 -9.16
CA THR A 46 11.12 -5.67 -9.57
C THR A 46 10.75 -5.59 -11.05
N LYS A 47 11.39 -4.71 -11.83
CA LYS A 47 11.04 -4.45 -13.24
C LYS A 47 11.11 -5.70 -14.14
N ASP A 48 12.00 -6.63 -13.82
CA ASP A 48 12.22 -7.87 -14.58
C ASP A 48 11.48 -9.09 -13.98
N ASP A 49 10.68 -8.89 -12.93
CA ASP A 49 9.95 -9.96 -12.24
C ASP A 49 8.52 -9.50 -11.91
N ILE A 50 7.57 -9.90 -12.76
CA ILE A 50 6.17 -9.52 -12.59
C ILE A 50 5.54 -10.10 -11.33
N VAL A 51 5.98 -11.28 -10.88
CA VAL A 51 5.48 -11.89 -9.63
C VAL A 51 5.94 -11.05 -8.44
N ALA A 52 7.21 -10.66 -8.42
CA ALA A 52 7.77 -9.72 -7.44
C ALA A 52 7.08 -8.36 -7.49
N ARG A 53 6.82 -7.82 -8.68
CA ARG A 53 6.14 -6.54 -8.85
C ARG A 53 4.75 -6.56 -8.20
N MET A 54 3.94 -7.58 -8.50
CA MET A 54 2.60 -7.72 -7.92
C MET A 54 2.63 -7.97 -6.41
N ALA A 55 3.62 -8.74 -5.93
CA ALA A 55 3.76 -9.07 -4.53
C ALA A 55 4.16 -7.87 -3.66
N LEU A 56 5.01 -6.98 -4.17
CA LEU A 56 5.72 -6.00 -3.34
C LEU A 56 5.27 -4.56 -3.58
N VAL A 57 4.69 -4.21 -4.73
CA VAL A 57 4.21 -2.85 -4.99
C VAL A 57 2.75 -2.71 -4.54
N PRO A 58 1.75 -3.26 -5.25
CA PRO A 58 0.35 -3.05 -4.88
C PRO A 58 -0.05 -3.81 -3.61
N ARG A 59 0.47 -5.03 -3.41
CA ARG A 59 0.11 -5.82 -2.23
C ARG A 59 0.81 -5.37 -0.94
N THR A 60 2.01 -4.80 -1.01
CA THR A 60 2.78 -4.45 0.21
C THR A 60 2.86 -2.96 0.44
N LEU A 61 3.32 -2.19 -0.56
CA LEU A 61 3.56 -0.76 -0.41
C LEU A 61 2.26 0.05 -0.48
N GLU A 62 1.37 -0.23 -1.43
CA GLU A 62 0.05 0.43 -1.48
C GLU A 62 -0.81 -0.01 -0.28
N ALA A 63 -0.77 -1.29 0.11
CA ALA A 63 -1.48 -1.77 1.30
C ALA A 63 -1.06 -1.08 2.61
N ARG A 64 0.14 -0.48 2.67
CA ARG A 64 0.56 0.36 3.80
C ARG A 64 -0.27 1.65 3.90
N GLY A 65 -0.75 2.17 2.78
CA GLY A 65 -1.69 3.29 2.73
C GLY A 65 -2.99 2.98 3.48
N LEU A 66 -3.49 1.75 3.38
CA LEU A 66 -4.70 1.30 4.10
C LEU A 66 -4.57 1.43 5.63
N ASP A 67 -3.35 1.22 6.14
CA ASP A 67 -3.04 1.30 7.57
C ASP A 67 -2.74 2.73 8.01
N ALA A 68 -2.06 3.51 7.15
CA ALA A 68 -1.61 4.86 7.47
C ALA A 68 -2.75 5.90 7.39
N THR A 69 -3.64 5.77 6.41
CA THR A 69 -4.68 6.78 6.14
C THR A 69 -5.59 7.05 7.34
N PRO A 70 -6.11 6.03 8.07
CA PRO A 70 -6.92 6.29 9.26
C PRO A 70 -6.17 7.09 10.34
N LEU A 71 -4.86 6.84 10.52
CA LEU A 71 -4.04 7.57 11.48
C LEU A 71 -3.84 9.04 11.08
N ILE A 72 -3.66 9.29 9.77
CA ILE A 72 -3.54 10.64 9.22
C ILE A 72 -4.87 11.39 9.38
N GLN A 73 -5.99 10.76 9.00
CA GLN A 73 -7.32 11.36 9.15
C GLN A 73 -7.63 11.67 10.61
N ASN A 74 -7.27 10.80 11.56
CA ASN A 74 -7.49 11.07 12.98
C ASN A 74 -6.73 12.32 13.46
N LYS A 75 -5.49 12.51 13.01
CA LYS A 75 -4.71 13.72 13.32
C LYS A 75 -5.34 14.97 12.70
N LEU A 76 -5.78 14.90 11.45
CA LEU A 76 -6.43 16.01 10.75
C LEU A 76 -7.77 16.38 11.40
N ARG A 77 -8.61 15.39 11.74
CA ARG A 77 -9.87 15.63 12.47
C ARG A 77 -9.63 16.27 13.84
N ALA A 78 -8.53 15.94 14.52
CA ALA A 78 -8.16 16.58 15.79
C ALA A 78 -7.72 18.04 15.62
N VAL A 79 -7.15 18.43 14.47
CA VAL A 79 -6.89 19.84 14.12
C VAL A 79 -8.22 20.57 13.89
N GLY A 80 -9.16 19.96 13.16
CA GLY A 80 -10.54 20.42 13.03
C GLY A 80 -10.73 21.70 12.20
N SER A 81 -9.68 22.22 11.56
CA SER A 81 -9.80 23.34 10.62
C SER A 81 -10.51 22.91 9.34
N ALA A 82 -11.10 23.87 8.61
CA ALA A 82 -11.87 23.58 7.40
C ALA A 82 -11.03 22.87 6.34
N ASP A 83 -9.76 23.26 6.19
CA ASP A 83 -8.81 22.62 5.28
C ASP A 83 -8.46 21.19 5.75
N ALA A 84 -8.23 20.97 7.05
CA ALA A 84 -7.93 19.64 7.58
C ALA A 84 -9.11 18.66 7.41
N LEU A 85 -10.34 19.14 7.56
CA LEU A 85 -11.54 18.34 7.31
C LEU A 85 -11.73 18.04 5.82
N ALA A 86 -11.48 19.01 4.93
CA ALA A 86 -11.49 18.78 3.49
C ALA A 86 -10.44 17.74 3.05
N ALA A 87 -9.26 17.73 3.67
CA ALA A 87 -8.26 16.69 3.46
C ALA A 87 -8.77 15.30 3.89
N CYS A 88 -9.56 15.20 4.96
CA CYS A 88 -10.16 13.94 5.38
C CYS A 88 -11.13 13.38 4.33
N ASP A 89 -11.96 14.24 3.74
CA ASP A 89 -12.91 13.86 2.68
C ASP A 89 -12.19 13.34 1.43
N ILE A 90 -11.07 13.97 1.06
CA ILE A 90 -10.20 13.50 -0.04
C ILE A 90 -9.61 12.13 0.31
N LEU A 91 -9.11 11.96 1.54
CA LEU A 91 -8.53 10.70 1.99
C LEU A 91 -9.57 9.56 2.07
N ASP A 92 -10.85 9.86 2.31
CA ASP A 92 -11.92 8.85 2.26
C ASP A 92 -12.13 8.31 0.83
N ILE A 93 -12.03 9.18 -0.18
CA ILE A 93 -12.06 8.78 -1.59
C ILE A 93 -10.86 7.90 -1.92
N ILE A 94 -9.66 8.35 -1.56
CA ILE A 94 -8.42 7.63 -1.84
C ILE A 94 -8.45 6.25 -1.15
N LEU A 95 -8.77 6.19 0.14
CA LEU A 95 -8.84 4.92 0.89
C LEU A 95 -9.83 3.93 0.27
N ARG A 96 -10.98 4.42 -0.22
CA ARG A 96 -11.97 3.56 -0.89
C ARG A 96 -11.37 2.91 -2.14
N ASP A 97 -10.66 3.67 -2.96
CA ASP A 97 -10.11 3.22 -4.23
C ASP A 97 -8.87 2.33 -4.01
N GLU A 98 -8.01 2.69 -3.05
CA GLU A 98 -6.81 1.94 -2.65
C GLU A 98 -7.14 0.52 -2.18
N ILE A 99 -8.29 0.31 -1.51
CA ILE A 99 -8.74 -1.06 -1.19
C ILE A 99 -8.92 -1.89 -2.48
N GLY A 100 -9.40 -1.27 -3.55
CA GLY A 100 -9.54 -1.87 -4.87
C GLY A 100 -8.20 -2.10 -5.57
N HIS A 101 -7.26 -1.15 -5.49
CA HIS A 101 -5.91 -1.29 -6.07
C HIS A 101 -5.15 -2.45 -5.44
N VAL A 102 -5.17 -2.54 -4.12
CA VAL A 102 -4.57 -3.64 -3.37
C VAL A 102 -5.26 -4.97 -3.69
N ALA A 103 -6.59 -4.96 -3.91
CA ALA A 103 -7.33 -6.16 -4.35
C ALA A 103 -6.91 -6.64 -5.74
N ILE A 104 -6.70 -5.71 -6.68
CA ILE A 104 -6.18 -6.01 -8.02
C ILE A 104 -4.78 -6.62 -7.89
N GLY A 105 -3.91 -6.05 -7.05
CA GLY A 105 -2.58 -6.59 -6.77
C GLY A 105 -2.62 -8.01 -6.20
N ASN A 106 -3.48 -8.25 -5.20
CA ASN A 106 -3.69 -9.59 -4.62
C ASN A 106 -4.20 -10.60 -5.64
N HIS A 107 -5.13 -10.21 -6.50
CA HIS A 107 -5.67 -11.07 -7.55
C HIS A 107 -4.57 -11.49 -8.53
N TRP A 108 -3.82 -10.54 -9.09
CA TRP A 108 -2.77 -10.84 -10.08
C TRP A 108 -1.57 -11.56 -9.46
N TYR A 109 -1.21 -11.26 -8.22
CA TYR A 109 -0.16 -12.00 -7.51
C TYR A 109 -0.51 -13.48 -7.38
N ARG A 110 -1.73 -13.81 -6.93
CA ARG A 110 -2.16 -15.20 -6.78
C ARG A 110 -2.30 -15.91 -8.12
N TRP A 111 -2.86 -15.24 -9.12
CA TRP A 111 -2.96 -15.79 -10.48
C TRP A 111 -1.59 -16.14 -11.05
N LEU A 112 -0.60 -15.26 -10.88
CA LEU A 112 0.78 -15.53 -11.32
C LEU A 112 1.42 -16.68 -10.53
N CYS A 113 1.20 -16.74 -9.22
CA CYS A 113 1.69 -17.85 -8.41
C CYS A 113 1.10 -19.18 -8.86
N GLU A 114 -0.21 -19.24 -9.12
CA GLU A 114 -0.87 -20.44 -9.64
C GLU A 114 -0.30 -20.85 -11.00
N ARG A 115 -0.17 -19.90 -11.93
CA ARG A 115 0.42 -20.13 -13.26
C ARG A 115 1.83 -20.73 -13.17
N ASP A 116 2.64 -20.24 -12.24
CA ASP A 116 4.05 -20.60 -12.10
C ASP A 116 4.30 -21.73 -11.08
N GLY A 117 3.24 -22.30 -10.47
CA GLY A 117 3.35 -23.37 -9.48
C GLY A 117 3.97 -22.95 -8.15
N LEU A 118 3.81 -21.68 -7.76
CA LEU A 118 4.39 -21.09 -6.55
C LEU A 118 3.36 -21.05 -5.42
N GLU A 119 3.78 -21.39 -4.19
CA GLU A 119 2.94 -21.19 -3.01
C GLU A 119 2.98 -19.70 -2.59
N PRO A 120 1.85 -18.96 -2.63
CA PRO A 120 1.85 -17.51 -2.48
C PRO A 120 2.43 -16.98 -1.18
N LEU A 121 2.21 -17.63 -0.03
CA LEU A 121 2.66 -17.11 1.26
C LEU A 121 4.17 -17.28 1.45
N ALA A 122 4.71 -18.45 1.12
CA ALA A 122 6.14 -18.76 1.16
C ALA A 122 6.90 -17.95 0.10
N HIS A 123 6.38 -17.86 -1.11
CA HIS A 123 7.02 -17.10 -2.18
C HIS A 123 7.05 -15.61 -1.86
N TYR A 124 5.98 -15.06 -1.26
CA TYR A 124 5.97 -13.67 -0.79
C TYR A 124 7.11 -13.39 0.20
N ARG A 125 7.33 -14.28 1.18
CA ARG A 125 8.42 -14.15 2.16
C ARG A 125 9.80 -14.16 1.49
N LEU A 126 9.98 -15.00 0.46
CA LEU A 126 11.21 -15.04 -0.32
C LEU A 126 11.43 -13.70 -1.04
N LEU A 127 10.42 -13.20 -1.75
CA LEU A 127 10.47 -11.94 -2.50
C LEU A 127 10.72 -10.74 -1.58
N ALA A 128 10.02 -10.67 -0.44
CA ALA A 128 10.19 -9.61 0.55
C ALA A 128 11.64 -9.54 1.07
N ARG A 129 12.26 -10.68 1.35
CA ARG A 129 13.68 -10.74 1.74
C ARG A 129 14.60 -10.36 0.58
N ARG A 130 14.40 -10.98 -0.60
CA ARG A 130 15.24 -10.78 -1.80
C ARG A 130 15.34 -9.31 -2.21
N HIS A 131 14.21 -8.60 -2.22
CA HIS A 131 14.15 -7.20 -2.64
C HIS A 131 14.27 -6.20 -1.47
N ARG A 132 14.48 -6.70 -0.25
CA ARG A 132 14.57 -5.91 0.98
C ARG A 132 13.35 -4.99 1.14
N ALA A 133 12.16 -5.60 1.03
CA ALA A 133 10.90 -4.91 1.26
C ALA A 133 10.84 -4.38 2.70
N PRO A 134 10.24 -3.21 2.93
CA PRO A 134 10.16 -2.64 4.27
C PRO A 134 9.28 -3.51 5.18
N THR A 135 9.70 -3.65 6.44
CA THR A 135 8.87 -4.27 7.47
C THR A 135 7.67 -3.36 7.76
N LEU A 136 6.46 -3.89 7.55
CA LEU A 136 5.22 -3.19 7.87
C LEU A 136 5.01 -3.16 9.39
N LYS A 137 4.47 -2.06 9.90
CA LYS A 137 4.28 -1.84 11.34
C LYS A 137 2.79 -1.68 11.67
N PRO A 138 2.32 -2.25 12.79
CA PRO A 138 0.96 -2.07 13.26
C PRO A 138 0.72 -0.60 13.70
N PRO A 139 -0.55 -0.18 13.87
CA PRO A 139 -1.77 -0.98 13.72
C PRO A 139 -2.11 -1.26 12.25
N PHE A 140 -2.50 -2.50 11.93
CA PHE A 140 -2.99 -2.86 10.60
C PHE A 140 -4.49 -2.64 10.48
N ASN A 141 -4.93 -2.07 9.37
CA ASN A 141 -6.35 -1.95 9.04
C ASN A 141 -6.87 -3.30 8.53
N GLN A 142 -7.10 -4.23 9.46
CA GLN A 142 -7.51 -5.60 9.12
C GLN A 142 -8.79 -5.62 8.27
N ALA A 143 -9.77 -4.76 8.57
CA ALA A 143 -11.01 -4.69 7.79
C ALA A 143 -10.76 -4.28 6.33
N ALA A 144 -9.94 -3.26 6.08
CA ALA A 144 -9.56 -2.86 4.72
C ALA A 144 -8.75 -3.95 4.01
N ARG A 145 -7.81 -4.59 4.70
CA ARG A 145 -7.00 -5.69 4.13
C ARG A 145 -7.86 -6.91 3.78
N VAL A 146 -8.81 -7.30 4.62
CA VAL A 146 -9.78 -8.37 4.28
C VAL A 146 -10.58 -7.99 3.04
N ARG A 147 -11.10 -6.74 2.97
CA ARG A 147 -11.81 -6.25 1.76
C ARG A 147 -10.91 -6.22 0.52
N ALA A 148 -9.62 -5.95 0.69
CA ALA A 148 -8.62 -6.03 -0.37
C ALA A 148 -8.22 -7.47 -0.70
N GLY A 149 -8.87 -8.48 -0.10
CA GLY A 149 -8.70 -9.88 -0.44
C GLY A 149 -7.54 -10.58 0.27
N PHE A 150 -7.00 -10.06 1.37
CA PHE A 150 -6.06 -10.82 2.21
C PHE A 150 -6.78 -11.97 2.93
N THR A 151 -6.17 -13.15 2.89
CA THR A 151 -6.62 -14.33 3.63
C THR A 151 -6.23 -14.23 5.11
N LYS A 152 -6.91 -15.00 5.96
CA LYS A 152 -6.57 -15.11 7.38
C LYS A 152 -5.10 -15.51 7.59
N ALA A 153 -4.60 -16.47 6.82
CA ALA A 153 -3.21 -16.93 6.93
C ALA A 153 -2.19 -15.83 6.59
N GLU A 154 -2.49 -14.97 5.61
CA GLU A 154 -1.63 -13.83 5.27
C GLU A 154 -1.65 -12.74 6.34
N LEU A 155 -2.81 -12.48 6.95
CA LEU A 155 -2.95 -11.52 8.05
C LEU A 155 -2.25 -12.03 9.31
N ASP A 156 -2.44 -13.30 9.67
CA ASP A 156 -1.74 -13.93 10.80
C ASP A 156 -0.21 -13.88 10.59
N ALA A 157 0.27 -14.14 9.37
CA ALA A 157 1.69 -14.02 9.03
C ALA A 157 2.21 -12.58 9.09
N LEU A 158 1.39 -11.59 8.75
CA LEU A 158 1.73 -10.17 8.83
C LEU A 158 1.89 -9.72 10.30
N GLU A 159 0.94 -10.09 11.16
CA GLU A 159 0.99 -9.80 12.61
C GLU A 159 2.20 -10.47 13.27
N LEU A 160 2.49 -11.73 12.91
CA LEU A 160 3.66 -12.44 13.41
C LEU A 160 4.97 -11.77 12.98
N ALA A 161 5.07 -11.34 11.72
CA ALA A 161 6.26 -10.67 11.20
C ALA A 161 6.50 -9.28 11.81
N ALA A 162 5.45 -8.65 12.34
CA ALA A 162 5.53 -7.34 12.99
C ALA A 162 5.71 -7.43 14.51
N SER A 163 5.56 -8.63 15.09
CA SER A 163 5.77 -8.88 16.50
C SER A 163 7.26 -8.73 16.85
N PRO A 164 7.62 -8.13 18.00
CA PRO A 164 9.01 -7.83 18.37
C PRO A 164 9.92 -9.05 18.64
N THR A 165 9.51 -10.27 18.31
CA THR A 165 10.27 -11.51 18.52
C THR A 165 11.05 -11.90 17.26
N ASP A 166 12.18 -11.22 17.01
CA ASP A 166 13.45 -11.89 16.67
C ASP A 166 14.64 -10.91 16.78
N LYS A 167 15.01 -10.58 18.01
CA LYS A 167 16.42 -10.30 18.33
C LYS A 167 16.96 -11.54 19.03
N LEU A 168 17.18 -12.63 18.28
CA LEU A 168 18.07 -13.68 18.76
C LEU A 168 19.44 -13.04 19.00
N PRO A 169 20.02 -13.15 20.21
CA PRO A 169 21.37 -12.67 20.45
C PRO A 169 22.32 -13.45 19.53
N ILE A 170 23.13 -12.72 18.76
CA ILE A 170 24.31 -13.30 18.13
C ILE A 170 25.27 -13.62 19.28
N THR A 171 25.29 -14.88 19.70
CA THR A 171 26.41 -15.48 20.44
C THR A 171 27.35 -16.16 19.47
#